data_AF-A0A1X4J242-F1
#
_entry.id   AF-A0A1X4J242-F1
#
_cell.length_a   1.000
_cell.length_b   1.000
_cell.length_c   1.000
_cell.angle_alpha   90.00
_cell.angle_beta   90.00
_cell.angle_gamma   90.00
#
_symmetry.space_group_name_H-M   'P 1'
#
loop_
_entity.id
_entity.type
_entity.pdbx_description
1 polymer ?
#
loop_
_entity_poly.entity_id
_entity_poly.type
_entity_poly.pdbx_seq_one_letter_code
_entity_poly.pdbx_strand_id
1 'polypeptide(L)'
;MIQALLISSAIKIAAEFFPTLATKIGGKNAGTVAEQIVEAALTTASLGPDASVEEVISKLRDDQQAQQELQIKLSMLDAEESARELADRQSARDYQATVGADGRMRANLMLGAVVLGLIVCIFVIARPGGVGDNNAAFGLITTIAGALLKMFSDAFAFEFGSSRGSRDKSEQINRFTDQLEAVGRENTALIRRSIPPAAAQQAAAPPTPPAATAPETQSAALTTTRPADPRPFSRMLTEGTLNIPV
;
A
#
# COMPACT_ATOMS: atom_id res chain seq x y z
N MET A 1 20.17 -16.60 -17.99
CA MET A 1 20.82 -17.52 -17.01
C MET A 1 21.51 -16.75 -15.89
N ILE A 2 22.26 -15.68 -16.19
CA ILE A 2 22.95 -14.84 -15.19
C ILE A 2 21.99 -14.21 -14.16
N GLN A 3 20.83 -13.68 -14.58
CA GLN A 3 19.85 -13.09 -13.66
C GLN A 3 19.26 -14.09 -12.65
N ALA A 4 19.11 -15.36 -13.02
CA ALA A 4 18.55 -16.37 -12.11
C ALA A 4 19.52 -16.72 -10.97
N LEU A 5 20.83 -16.75 -11.27
CA LEU A 5 21.89 -16.91 -10.29
C LEU A 5 21.95 -15.72 -9.33
N LEU A 6 21.81 -14.50 -9.87
CA LEU A 6 21.84 -13.27 -9.09
C LEU A 6 20.62 -13.12 -8.17
N ILE A 7 19.43 -13.50 -8.65
CA ILE A 7 18.22 -13.56 -7.81
C ILE A 7 18.40 -14.60 -6.71
N SER A 8 18.97 -15.78 -7.01
CA SER A 8 19.19 -16.81 -6.00
C SER A 8 20.19 -16.38 -4.93
N SER A 9 21.26 -15.64 -5.27
CA SER A 9 22.21 -15.12 -4.29
C SER A 9 21.59 -14.03 -3.42
N ALA A 10 20.85 -13.10 -4.02
CA ALA A 10 20.14 -12.05 -3.30
C ALA A 10 19.12 -12.63 -2.31
N ILE A 11 18.36 -13.66 -2.71
CA ILE A 11 17.38 -14.33 -1.83
C ILE A 11 18.09 -14.97 -0.63
N LYS A 12 19.24 -15.63 -0.81
CA LYS A 12 20.00 -16.23 0.30
C LYS A 12 20.47 -15.18 1.30
N ILE A 13 21.00 -14.05 0.81
CA ILE A 13 21.48 -12.96 1.67
C ILE A 13 20.29 -12.29 2.38
N ALA A 14 19.22 -11.99 1.66
CA ALA A 14 18.02 -11.40 2.23
C ALA A 14 17.34 -12.33 3.24
N ALA A 15 17.29 -13.65 2.99
CA ALA A 15 16.66 -14.60 3.92
C ALA A 15 17.38 -14.65 5.27
N GLU A 16 18.70 -14.45 5.28
CA GLU A 16 19.53 -14.45 6.49
C GLU A 16 19.38 -13.15 7.30
N PHE A 17 19.44 -11.99 6.64
CA PHE A 17 19.54 -10.69 7.32
C PHE A 17 18.25 -9.84 7.30
N PHE A 18 17.33 -10.12 6.37
CA PHE A 18 16.08 -9.36 6.18
C PHE A 18 14.96 -10.22 5.54
N PRO A 19 14.39 -11.18 6.29
CA PRO A 19 13.51 -12.22 5.73
C PRO A 19 12.24 -11.66 5.07
N THR A 20 11.77 -10.48 5.51
CA THR A 20 10.63 -9.80 4.90
C THR A 20 10.92 -9.41 3.44
N LEU A 21 12.11 -8.92 3.12
CA LEU A 21 12.52 -8.65 1.73
C LEU A 21 12.62 -9.94 0.93
N ALA A 22 13.16 -11.01 1.52
CA ALA A 22 13.31 -12.30 0.83
C ALA A 22 11.98 -12.83 0.26
N THR A 23 10.87 -12.59 0.97
CA THR A 23 9.53 -12.96 0.49
C THR A 23 8.97 -12.05 -0.61
N LYS A 24 9.49 -10.81 -0.70
CA LYS A 24 9.06 -9.80 -1.67
C LYS A 24 9.87 -9.81 -2.97
N ILE A 25 11.03 -10.47 -3.00
CA ILE A 25 11.83 -10.66 -4.22
C ILE A 25 11.05 -11.56 -5.20
N GLY A 26 10.19 -10.94 -5.99
CA GLY A 26 9.31 -11.60 -6.94
C GLY A 26 8.71 -10.59 -7.91
N GLY A 27 8.40 -11.04 -9.13
CA GLY A 27 7.75 -10.19 -10.14
C GLY A 27 8.72 -9.38 -11.01
N LYS A 28 8.19 -8.31 -11.62
CA LYS A 28 8.82 -7.62 -12.77
C LYS A 28 10.13 -6.90 -12.43
N ASN A 29 10.32 -6.51 -11.16
CA ASN A 29 11.50 -5.76 -10.70
C ASN A 29 12.48 -6.62 -9.88
N ALA A 30 12.25 -7.94 -9.79
CA ALA A 30 13.06 -8.83 -8.95
C ALA A 30 14.56 -8.81 -9.31
N GLY A 31 14.89 -8.63 -10.60
CA GLY A 31 16.29 -8.53 -11.04
C GLY A 31 17.01 -7.30 -10.50
N THR A 32 16.36 -6.13 -10.54
CA THR A 32 16.92 -4.86 -10.07
C THR A 32 17.05 -4.84 -8.55
N VAL A 33 16.05 -5.34 -7.84
CA VAL A 33 16.10 -5.46 -6.37
C VAL A 33 17.20 -6.43 -5.95
N ALA A 34 17.33 -7.56 -6.65
CA ALA A 34 18.39 -8.53 -6.37
C ALA A 34 19.80 -7.94 -6.58
N GLU A 35 19.99 -7.13 -7.61
CA GLU A 35 21.24 -6.42 -7.89
C GLU A 35 21.59 -5.46 -6.75
N GLN A 36 20.62 -4.66 -6.30
CA GLN A 36 20.81 -3.72 -5.19
C GLN A 36 21.15 -4.43 -3.86
N ILE A 37 20.54 -5.59 -3.60
CA ILE A 37 20.83 -6.39 -2.39
C ILE A 37 22.26 -6.94 -2.44
N VAL A 38 22.66 -7.52 -3.57
CA VAL A 38 24.00 -8.09 -3.73
C VAL A 38 25.07 -7.00 -3.68
N GLU A 39 24.84 -5.86 -4.33
CA GLU A 39 25.72 -4.70 -4.29
C GLU A 39 25.85 -4.14 -2.87
N ALA A 40 24.74 -3.98 -2.15
CA ALA A 40 24.75 -3.52 -0.77
C ALA A 40 25.57 -4.47 0.12
N ALA A 41 25.38 -5.79 -0.03
CA ALA A 41 26.08 -6.82 0.74
C ALA A 41 27.59 -6.84 0.45
N LEU A 42 27.99 -6.77 -0.83
CA LEU A 42 29.38 -6.70 -1.25
C LEU A 42 30.08 -5.44 -0.72
N THR A 43 29.39 -4.30 -0.79
CA THR A 43 29.90 -3.01 -0.29
C THR A 43 30.11 -3.05 1.21
N THR A 44 29.16 -3.58 1.98
CA THR A 44 29.29 -3.69 3.45
C THR A 44 30.31 -4.73 3.87
N ALA A 45 30.45 -5.83 3.14
CA ALA A 45 31.45 -6.86 3.41
C ALA A 45 32.87 -6.46 2.95
N SER A 46 33.02 -5.34 2.24
CA SER A 46 34.27 -4.91 1.59
C SER A 46 34.86 -5.99 0.68
N LEU A 47 34.01 -6.70 -0.07
CA LEU A 47 34.38 -7.77 -0.97
C LEU A 47 34.18 -7.37 -2.45
N GLY A 48 34.98 -7.95 -3.34
CA GLY A 48 34.86 -7.73 -4.77
C GLY A 48 33.67 -8.48 -5.40
N PRO A 49 33.26 -8.12 -6.62
CA PRO A 49 32.08 -8.68 -7.30
C PRO A 49 32.16 -10.18 -7.60
N ASP A 50 33.36 -10.76 -7.54
CA ASP A 50 33.59 -12.19 -7.78
C ASP A 50 33.51 -13.04 -6.49
N ALA A 51 33.25 -12.42 -5.33
CA ALA A 51 33.17 -13.14 -4.07
C ALA A 51 31.96 -14.09 -4.03
N SER A 52 32.16 -15.27 -3.45
CA SER A 52 31.07 -16.24 -3.29
C SER A 52 30.05 -15.74 -2.27
N VAL A 53 28.78 -16.14 -2.44
CA VAL A 53 27.70 -15.76 -1.52
C VAL A 53 27.99 -16.22 -0.10
N GLU A 54 28.55 -17.41 0.04
CA GLU A 54 28.93 -18.01 1.32
C GLU A 54 30.06 -17.23 2.01
N GLU A 55 31.02 -16.68 1.25
CA GLU A 55 32.09 -15.81 1.77
C GLU A 55 31.55 -14.46 2.23
N VAL A 56 30.62 -13.86 1.47
CA VAL A 56 29.92 -12.63 1.85
C VAL A 56 29.14 -12.82 3.14
N ILE A 57 28.37 -13.91 3.26
CA ILE A 57 27.60 -14.23 4.47
C ILE A 57 28.55 -14.47 5.66
N SER A 58 29.66 -15.18 5.48
CA SER A 58 30.63 -15.43 6.55
C SER A 58 31.23 -14.11 7.06
N LYS A 59 31.67 -13.23 6.15
CA LYS A 59 32.25 -11.93 6.51
C LYS A 59 31.26 -11.02 7.21
N LEU A 60 30.01 -10.99 6.73
CA LEU A 60 28.94 -10.27 7.41
C LEU A 60 28.68 -10.87 8.79
N ARG A 61 28.70 -12.20 8.95
CA ARG A 61 28.52 -12.83 10.27
C ARG A 61 29.59 -12.43 11.29
N ASP A 62 30.83 -12.27 10.84
CA ASP A 62 31.97 -11.94 11.69
C ASP A 62 32.03 -10.46 12.09
N ASP A 63 31.42 -9.56 11.31
CA ASP A 63 31.42 -8.11 11.57
C ASP A 63 30.02 -7.57 11.92
N GLN A 64 29.81 -7.31 13.22
CA GLN A 64 28.54 -6.78 13.72
C GLN A 64 28.19 -5.38 13.19
N GLN A 65 29.19 -4.53 12.88
CA GLN A 65 28.92 -3.21 12.32
C GLN A 65 28.47 -3.31 10.86
N ALA A 66 29.12 -4.18 10.07
CA ALA A 66 28.72 -4.44 8.69
C ALA A 66 27.30 -5.02 8.59
N GLN A 67 26.88 -5.87 9.54
CA GLN A 67 25.50 -6.37 9.59
C GLN A 67 24.48 -5.24 9.82
N GLN A 68 24.74 -4.36 10.79
CA GLN A 68 23.82 -3.26 11.09
C GLN A 68 23.72 -2.32 9.90
N GLU A 69 24.84 -2.02 9.25
CA GLU A 69 24.85 -1.18 8.05
C GLU A 69 24.06 -1.83 6.90
N LEU A 70 24.27 -3.12 6.66
CA LEU A 70 23.51 -3.88 5.65
C LEU A 70 22.02 -3.86 5.97
N GLN A 71 21.65 -4.09 7.23
CA GLN A 71 20.25 -4.11 7.65
C GLN A 71 19.58 -2.74 7.45
N ILE A 72 20.29 -1.65 7.73
CA ILE A 72 19.79 -0.29 7.45
C ILE A 72 19.60 -0.10 5.94
N LYS A 73 20.58 -0.46 5.12
CA LYS A 73 20.48 -0.35 3.65
C LYS A 73 19.31 -1.16 3.09
N LEU A 74 19.13 -2.41 3.55
CA LEU A 74 18.00 -3.26 3.16
C LEU A 74 16.66 -2.68 3.63
N SER A 75 16.60 -2.11 4.83
CA SER A 75 15.36 -1.47 5.32
C SER A 75 14.96 -0.23 4.52
N MET A 76 15.94 0.56 4.05
CA MET A 76 15.69 1.70 3.16
C MET A 76 15.17 1.23 1.80
N LEU A 77 15.72 0.13 1.29
CA LEU A 77 15.27 -0.46 0.04
C LEU A 77 13.82 -0.97 0.13
N ASP A 78 13.46 -1.63 1.24
CA ASP A 78 12.08 -2.09 1.52
C ASP A 78 11.09 -0.92 1.59
N ALA A 79 11.50 0.18 2.23
CA ALA A 79 10.69 1.38 2.35
C ALA A 79 10.46 2.05 0.99
N GLU A 80 11.49 2.10 0.14
CA GLU A 80 11.38 2.65 -1.21
C GLU A 80 10.47 1.77 -2.09
N GLU A 81 10.61 0.45 -2.05
CA GLU A 81 9.73 -0.47 -2.77
C GLU A 81 8.28 -0.31 -2.32
N SER A 82 8.05 -0.27 -1.01
CA SER A 82 6.71 -0.07 -0.44
C SER A 82 6.11 1.28 -0.85
N ALA A 83 6.93 2.34 -0.91
CA ALA A 83 6.49 3.65 -1.40
C ALA A 83 6.10 3.62 -2.88
N ARG A 84 6.87 2.92 -3.73
CA ARG A 84 6.54 2.73 -5.14
C ARG A 84 5.23 1.96 -5.33
N GLU A 85 4.99 0.90 -4.56
CA GLU A 85 3.72 0.17 -4.59
C GLU A 85 2.53 1.04 -4.17
N LEU A 86 2.72 1.85 -3.12
CA LEU A 86 1.68 2.78 -2.66
C LEU A 86 1.40 3.85 -3.70
N ALA A 87 2.42 4.40 -4.36
CA ALA A 87 2.29 5.37 -5.43
C ALA A 87 1.55 4.78 -6.65
N ASP A 88 1.84 3.54 -7.04
CA ASP A 88 1.11 2.85 -8.12
C ASP A 88 -0.38 2.68 -7.77
N ARG A 89 -0.69 2.26 -6.54
CA ARG A 89 -2.07 2.16 -6.05
C ARG A 89 -2.77 3.50 -5.98
N GLN A 90 -2.08 4.56 -5.57
CA GLN A 90 -2.63 5.92 -5.55
C GLN A 90 -2.90 6.41 -6.97
N SER A 91 -1.95 6.26 -7.89
CA SER A 91 -2.13 6.59 -9.30
C SER A 91 -3.31 5.83 -9.93
N ALA A 92 -3.50 4.55 -9.60
CA ALA A 92 -4.66 3.78 -10.05
C ALA A 92 -5.99 4.30 -9.48
N ARG A 93 -6.01 4.81 -8.24
CA ARG A 93 -7.19 5.44 -7.63
C ARG A 93 -7.47 6.81 -8.24
N ASP A 94 -6.43 7.60 -8.48
CA ASP A 94 -6.53 8.93 -9.09
C ASP A 94 -6.95 8.83 -10.56
N TYR A 95 -6.47 7.80 -11.27
CA TYR A 95 -6.96 7.46 -12.61
C TYR A 95 -8.45 7.10 -12.58
N GLN A 96 -8.90 6.32 -11.60
CA GLN A 96 -10.34 6.03 -11.45
C GLN A 96 -11.16 7.28 -11.07
N ALA A 97 -10.59 8.19 -10.29
CA ALA A 97 -11.24 9.46 -9.94
C ALA A 97 -11.35 10.41 -11.14
N THR A 98 -10.32 10.45 -11.99
CA THR A 98 -10.26 11.32 -13.18
C THR A 98 -11.05 10.73 -14.36
N VAL A 99 -11.00 9.42 -14.58
CA VAL A 99 -11.84 8.71 -15.57
C VAL A 99 -13.28 8.54 -15.09
N GLY A 100 -13.56 8.78 -13.81
CA GLY A 100 -14.88 8.60 -13.19
C GLY A 100 -16.01 9.41 -13.84
N ALA A 101 -15.73 10.50 -14.56
CA ALA A 101 -16.75 11.22 -15.33
C ALA A 101 -16.98 10.58 -16.72
N ASP A 102 -15.92 10.37 -17.49
CA ASP A 102 -16.01 9.88 -18.87
C ASP A 102 -16.32 8.39 -18.98
N GLY A 103 -15.80 7.57 -18.05
CA GLY A 103 -16.06 6.14 -17.97
C GLY A 103 -17.52 5.83 -17.65
N ARG A 104 -18.12 6.60 -16.74
CA ARG A 104 -19.56 6.52 -16.43
C ARG A 104 -20.42 6.99 -17.60
N MET A 105 -19.96 7.99 -18.35
CA MET A 105 -20.66 8.46 -19.55
C MET A 105 -20.70 7.41 -20.66
N ARG A 106 -19.60 6.66 -20.87
CA ARG A 106 -19.56 5.55 -21.83
C ARG A 106 -20.47 4.39 -21.42
N ALA A 107 -20.48 4.03 -20.13
CA ALA A 107 -21.38 3.00 -19.61
C ALA A 107 -22.86 3.41 -19.71
N ASN A 108 -23.18 4.67 -19.34
CA ASN A 108 -24.53 5.22 -19.46
C ASN A 108 -25.00 5.32 -20.92
N LEU A 109 -24.12 5.67 -21.85
CA LEU A 109 -24.42 5.73 -23.28
C LEU A 109 -24.70 4.33 -23.85
N MET A 110 -23.89 3.33 -23.47
CA MET A 110 -24.12 1.94 -23.86
C MET A 110 -25.45 1.42 -23.33
N LEU A 111 -25.77 1.71 -22.06
CA LEU A 111 -27.03 1.31 -21.46
C LEU A 111 -28.23 2.02 -22.12
N GLY A 112 -28.10 3.33 -22.40
CA GLY A 112 -29.08 4.11 -23.11
C GLY A 112 -29.35 3.59 -24.52
N ALA A 113 -28.31 3.18 -25.26
CA ALA A 113 -28.45 2.59 -26.59
C ALA A 113 -29.19 1.25 -26.57
N VAL A 114 -28.92 0.39 -25.57
CA VAL A 114 -29.63 -0.90 -25.40
C VAL A 114 -31.11 -0.68 -25.05
N VAL A 115 -31.42 0.23 -24.12
CA VAL A 115 -32.80 0.57 -23.77
C VAL A 115 -33.55 1.16 -24.95
N LEU A 116 -32.92 2.08 -25.71
CA LEU A 116 -33.50 2.66 -26.91
C LEU A 116 -33.78 1.60 -27.98
N GLY A 117 -32.84 0.67 -28.21
CA GLY A 117 -33.02 -0.44 -29.15
C GLY A 117 -34.18 -1.36 -28.78
N LEU A 118 -34.38 -1.62 -27.48
CA LEU A 118 -35.53 -2.40 -26.98
C LEU A 118 -36.86 -1.66 -27.23
N ILE A 119 -36.92 -0.35 -26.94
CA ILE A 119 -38.10 0.48 -27.19
C ILE A 119 -38.46 0.49 -28.67
N VAL A 120 -37.46 0.62 -29.56
CA VAL A 120 -37.67 0.58 -31.01
C VAL A 120 -38.20 -0.79 -31.46
N CYS A 121 -37.66 -1.90 -30.94
CA CYS A 121 -38.17 -3.24 -31.26
C CYS A 121 -39.64 -3.41 -30.85
N ILE A 122 -40.00 -2.95 -29.65
CA ILE A 122 -41.38 -3.00 -29.15
C ILE A 122 -42.29 -2.12 -30.02
N PHE A 123 -41.85 -0.93 -30.40
CA PHE A 123 -42.60 0.00 -31.25
C PHE A 123 -42.88 -0.57 -32.65
N VAL A 124 -41.89 -1.24 -33.27
CA VAL A 124 -42.02 -1.88 -34.59
C VAL A 124 -43.00 -3.05 -34.57
N ILE A 125 -43.06 -3.81 -33.46
CA ILE A 125 -44.04 -4.90 -33.28
C ILE A 125 -45.45 -4.33 -33.00
N ALA A 126 -45.57 -3.31 -32.16
CA ALA A 126 -46.84 -2.79 -31.68
C ALA A 126 -47.58 -1.87 -32.67
N ARG A 127 -46.90 -1.41 -33.74
CA ARG A 127 -47.51 -0.55 -34.76
C ARG A 127 -48.51 -1.36 -35.61
N PRO A 128 -49.74 -0.86 -35.86
CA PRO A 128 -50.68 -1.51 -36.77
C PRO A 128 -50.12 -1.56 -38.20
N GLY A 129 -50.12 -2.76 -38.81
CA GLY A 129 -49.44 -3.05 -40.09
C GLY A 129 -47.93 -3.31 -39.95
N GLY A 130 -47.43 -3.48 -38.72
CA GLY A 130 -46.06 -3.81 -38.42
C GLY A 130 -45.73 -5.29 -38.57
N VAL A 131 -44.55 -5.67 -38.09
CA VAL A 131 -43.98 -7.02 -38.28
C VAL A 131 -44.76 -8.12 -37.52
N GLY A 132 -45.67 -7.76 -36.63
CA GLY A 132 -46.50 -8.68 -35.85
C GLY A 132 -47.36 -9.65 -36.68
N ASP A 133 -47.73 -9.27 -37.91
CA ASP A 133 -48.52 -10.12 -38.81
C ASP A 133 -47.67 -11.13 -39.60
N ASN A 134 -46.34 -11.02 -39.55
CA ASN A 134 -45.41 -11.91 -40.25
C ASN A 134 -44.64 -12.80 -39.25
N ASN A 135 -45.09 -14.05 -39.11
CA ASN A 135 -44.55 -15.02 -38.14
C ASN A 135 -43.02 -15.19 -38.19
N ALA A 136 -42.40 -15.10 -39.37
CA ALA A 136 -40.96 -15.27 -39.51
C ALA A 136 -40.17 -14.07 -38.92
N ALA A 137 -40.69 -12.87 -39.14
CA ALA A 137 -40.03 -11.65 -38.70
C ALA A 137 -40.33 -11.34 -37.21
N PHE A 138 -41.47 -11.79 -36.68
CA PHE A 138 -41.72 -11.80 -35.23
C PHE A 138 -40.70 -12.67 -34.47
N GLY A 139 -40.43 -13.90 -34.94
CA GLY A 139 -39.45 -14.81 -34.31
C GLY A 139 -38.02 -14.26 -34.29
N LEU A 140 -37.61 -13.57 -35.35
CA LEU A 140 -36.30 -12.89 -35.40
C LEU A 140 -36.21 -11.75 -34.38
N ILE A 141 -37.25 -10.92 -34.27
CA ILE A 141 -37.26 -9.81 -33.31
C ILE A 141 -37.28 -10.33 -31.87
N THR A 142 -38.04 -11.40 -31.56
CA THR A 142 -38.03 -12.01 -30.22
C THR A 142 -36.65 -12.55 -29.85
N THR A 143 -35.93 -13.14 -30.80
CA THR A 143 -34.56 -13.65 -30.58
C THR A 143 -33.58 -12.51 -30.31
N ILE A 144 -33.65 -11.43 -31.10
CA ILE A 144 -32.82 -10.23 -30.91
C ILE A 144 -33.15 -9.57 -29.56
N ALA A 145 -34.42 -9.46 -29.20
CA ALA A 145 -34.86 -8.93 -27.91
C ALA A 145 -34.34 -9.77 -26.74
N GLY A 146 -34.34 -11.11 -26.86
CA GLY A 146 -33.76 -12.01 -25.86
C GLY A 146 -32.25 -11.83 -25.68
N ALA A 147 -31.51 -11.69 -26.79
CA ALA A 147 -30.08 -11.43 -26.75
C ALA A 147 -29.75 -10.06 -26.10
N LEU A 148 -30.51 -9.01 -26.43
CA LEU A 148 -30.38 -7.69 -25.84
C LEU A 148 -30.74 -7.68 -24.34
N LEU A 149 -31.78 -8.42 -23.94
CA LEU A 149 -32.18 -8.56 -22.54
C LEU A 149 -31.10 -9.25 -21.70
N LYS A 150 -30.44 -10.28 -22.27
CA LYS A 150 -29.29 -10.93 -21.63
C LYS A 150 -28.12 -9.97 -21.43
N MET A 151 -27.73 -9.23 -22.47
CA MET A 151 -26.66 -8.23 -22.36
C MET A 151 -26.97 -7.12 -21.37
N PHE A 152 -28.24 -6.70 -21.28
CA PHE A 152 -28.70 -5.76 -20.27
C PHE A 152 -28.58 -6.33 -18.86
N SER A 153 -28.99 -7.59 -18.65
CA SER A 153 -28.83 -8.29 -17.37
C SER A 153 -27.37 -8.39 -16.95
N ASP A 154 -26.45 -8.69 -17.88
CA ASP A 154 -25.01 -8.78 -17.61
C ASP A 154 -24.42 -7.40 -17.25
N ALA A 155 -24.87 -6.33 -17.92
CA ALA A 155 -24.47 -4.96 -17.60
C ALA A 155 -24.98 -4.50 -16.22
N PHE A 156 -26.22 -4.85 -15.86
CA PHE A 156 -26.76 -4.61 -14.52
C PHE A 156 -26.00 -5.42 -13.46
N ALA A 157 -25.67 -6.68 -13.75
CA ALA A 157 -24.87 -7.51 -12.85
C ALA A 157 -23.45 -6.96 -12.67
N PHE A 158 -22.86 -6.36 -13.69
CA PHE A 158 -21.57 -5.68 -13.59
C PHE A 158 -21.65 -4.44 -12.69
N GLU A 159 -22.61 -3.54 -12.95
CA GLU A 159 -22.72 -2.26 -12.25
C GLU A 159 -23.22 -2.44 -10.80
N PHE A 160 -24.17 -3.35 -10.56
CA PHE A 160 -24.76 -3.59 -9.24
C PHE A 160 -24.16 -4.78 -8.48
N GLY A 161 -23.54 -5.76 -9.16
CA GLY A 161 -22.93 -6.93 -8.52
C GLY A 161 -21.53 -6.66 -7.99
N SER A 162 -20.70 -5.89 -8.70
CA SER A 162 -19.35 -5.54 -8.25
C SER A 162 -19.36 -4.48 -7.12
N SER A 163 -20.21 -3.46 -7.25
CA SER A 163 -20.26 -2.31 -6.32
C SER A 163 -20.87 -2.64 -4.95
N ARG A 164 -21.74 -3.65 -4.87
CA ARG A 164 -22.36 -4.11 -3.61
C ARG A 164 -21.54 -5.17 -2.90
N GLY A 165 -20.95 -6.11 -3.63
CA GLY A 165 -20.15 -7.19 -3.02
C GLY A 165 -18.90 -6.71 -2.27
N SER A 166 -18.26 -5.62 -2.72
CA SER A 166 -17.11 -5.02 -2.04
C SER A 166 -17.50 -4.17 -0.83
N ARG A 167 -18.61 -3.43 -0.90
CA ARG A 167 -19.14 -2.64 0.23
C ARG A 167 -19.55 -3.54 1.39
N ASP A 168 -20.27 -4.63 1.12
CA ASP A 168 -20.74 -5.56 2.15
C ASP A 168 -19.59 -6.32 2.82
N LYS A 169 -18.55 -6.69 2.04
CA LYS A 169 -17.31 -7.27 2.58
C LYS A 169 -16.50 -6.26 3.40
N SER A 170 -16.41 -5.01 2.95
CA SER A 170 -15.69 -3.95 3.67
C SER A 170 -16.39 -3.63 4.99
N GLU A 171 -17.71 -3.62 5.02
CA GLU A 171 -18.50 -3.39 6.23
C GLU A 171 -18.38 -4.56 7.22
N GLN A 172 -18.35 -5.81 6.73
CA GLN A 172 -18.09 -6.98 7.56
C GLN A 172 -16.66 -6.99 8.15
N ILE A 173 -15.66 -6.62 7.35
CA ILE A 173 -14.26 -6.51 7.80
C ILE A 173 -14.11 -5.42 8.87
N ASN A 174 -14.75 -4.26 8.67
CA ASN A 174 -14.71 -3.17 9.64
C ASN A 174 -15.39 -3.58 10.96
N ARG A 175 -16.58 -4.19 10.90
CA ARG A 175 -17.26 -4.71 12.10
C ARG A 175 -16.44 -5.76 12.84
N PHE A 176 -15.74 -6.63 12.11
CA PHE A 176 -14.86 -7.62 12.71
C PHE A 176 -13.64 -6.98 13.37
N THR A 177 -13.05 -5.96 12.75
CA THR A 177 -11.94 -5.17 13.31
C THR A 177 -12.37 -4.47 14.60
N ASP A 178 -13.55 -3.83 14.61
CA ASP A 178 -14.11 -3.16 15.79
C ASP A 178 -14.34 -4.14 16.95
N GLN A 179 -14.78 -5.37 16.66
CA GLN A 179 -14.96 -6.43 17.64
C GLN A 179 -13.62 -6.90 18.22
N LEU A 180 -12.59 -7.05 17.40
CA LEU A 180 -11.25 -7.41 17.87
C LEU A 180 -10.65 -6.33 18.79
N GLU A 181 -10.84 -5.06 18.47
CA GLU A 181 -10.40 -3.96 19.33
C GLU A 181 -11.18 -3.91 20.65
N ALA A 182 -12.47 -4.24 20.64
CA ALA A 182 -13.27 -4.34 21.86
C ALA A 182 -12.77 -5.48 22.77
N VAL A 183 -12.53 -6.67 22.21
CA VAL A 183 -11.99 -7.82 22.95
C VAL A 183 -10.59 -7.56 23.48
N GLY A 184 -9.72 -6.91 22.69
CA GLY A 184 -8.37 -6.54 23.12
C GLY A 184 -8.37 -5.57 24.31
N ARG A 185 -9.27 -4.57 24.29
CA ARG A 185 -9.45 -3.63 25.42
C ARG A 185 -9.97 -4.31 26.67
N GLU A 186 -10.94 -5.21 26.52
CA GLU A 186 -11.48 -5.99 27.63
C GLU A 186 -10.40 -6.88 28.27
N ASN A 187 -9.63 -7.58 27.45
CA ASN A 187 -8.56 -8.46 27.93
C ASN A 187 -7.44 -7.66 28.63
N THR A 188 -7.09 -6.49 28.11
CA THR A 188 -6.13 -5.58 28.75
C THR A 188 -6.63 -5.06 30.10
N ALA A 189 -7.94 -4.77 30.22
CA ALA A 189 -8.55 -4.36 31.47
C ALA A 189 -8.57 -5.50 32.52
N LEU A 190 -8.81 -6.74 32.07
CA LEU A 190 -8.76 -7.93 32.94
C LEU A 190 -7.33 -8.23 33.42
N ILE A 191 -6.33 -8.07 32.56
CA ILE A 191 -4.92 -8.19 32.94
C ILE A 191 -4.57 -7.11 33.98
N ARG A 192 -4.96 -5.85 33.74
CA ARG A 192 -4.72 -4.75 34.69
C ARG A 192 -5.40 -5.00 36.05
N ARG A 193 -6.58 -5.62 36.07
CA ARG A 193 -7.33 -5.93 37.29
C ARG A 193 -6.79 -7.15 38.05
N SER A 194 -6.14 -8.08 37.35
CA SER A 194 -5.57 -9.30 37.95
C SER A 194 -4.15 -9.11 38.48
N ILE A 195 -3.49 -7.97 38.21
CA ILE A 195 -2.23 -7.58 38.87
C ILE A 195 -2.57 -6.96 40.24
N PRO A 196 -2.31 -7.64 41.37
CA PRO A 196 -2.49 -7.05 42.69
C PRO A 196 -1.55 -5.85 42.89
N PRO A 197 -1.98 -4.79 43.61
CA PRO A 197 -1.19 -3.57 43.83
C PRO A 197 0.13 -3.79 44.60
N ALA A 198 0.41 -5.01 45.05
CA ALA A 198 1.60 -5.32 45.86
C ALA A 198 2.92 -5.26 45.09
N ALA A 199 2.93 -5.39 43.75
CA ALA A 199 4.18 -5.35 42.98
C ALA A 199 4.64 -3.93 42.59
N ALA A 200 3.75 -2.94 42.60
CA ALA A 200 4.10 -1.56 42.23
C ALA A 200 4.80 -0.78 43.36
N GLN A 201 4.73 -1.27 44.60
CA GLN A 201 5.35 -0.62 45.76
C GLN A 201 6.78 -1.10 46.08
N GLN A 202 7.30 -2.13 45.41
CA GLN A 202 8.67 -2.62 45.66
C GLN A 202 9.74 -2.15 44.66
N ALA A 203 9.37 -1.45 43.58
CA ALA A 203 10.33 -0.91 42.61
C ALA A 203 10.64 0.59 42.76
N ALA A 204 10.00 1.29 43.72
CA ALA A 204 10.09 2.75 43.85
C ALA A 204 10.88 3.24 45.09
N ALA A 205 11.77 2.40 45.65
CA ALA A 205 12.71 2.84 46.69
C ALA A 205 14.10 3.06 46.09
N PRO A 206 14.49 4.30 45.73
CA PRO A 206 15.87 4.61 45.40
C PRO A 206 16.77 4.43 46.64
N PRO A 207 17.96 3.80 46.54
CA PRO A 207 18.91 3.78 47.64
C PRO A 207 19.39 5.20 47.92
N THR A 208 19.27 5.61 49.18
CA THR A 208 19.68 6.91 49.71
C THR A 208 21.22 7.03 49.62
N PRO A 209 21.78 8.02 48.89
CA PRO A 209 23.22 8.27 48.94
C PRO A 209 23.59 9.00 50.25
N PRO A 210 24.74 8.67 50.88
CA PRO A 210 25.20 9.34 52.08
C PRO A 210 25.72 10.75 51.77
N ALA A 211 25.47 11.66 52.71
CA ALA A 211 25.84 13.06 52.69
C ALA A 211 27.36 13.27 52.60
N ALA A 212 27.83 14.07 51.64
CA ALA A 212 29.15 14.70 51.69
C ALA A 212 29.20 15.97 50.80
N THR A 213 29.29 17.11 51.48
CA THR A 213 30.16 18.28 51.19
C THR A 213 30.23 18.86 49.76
N ALA A 214 29.74 20.11 49.63
CA ALA A 214 30.14 21.08 48.61
C ALA A 214 31.64 21.46 48.76
N PRO A 215 32.30 21.97 47.69
CA PRO A 215 32.26 23.42 47.45
C PRO A 215 32.18 23.87 45.96
N GLU A 216 31.75 25.13 45.79
CA GLU A 216 32.07 26.19 44.80
C GLU A 216 32.77 25.78 43.47
N THR A 217 32.45 26.29 42.28
CA THR A 217 32.29 27.69 41.87
C THR A 217 31.90 27.77 40.37
N GLN A 218 31.31 28.91 39.96
CA GLN A 218 31.31 29.54 38.62
C GLN A 218 30.48 28.88 37.50
N SER A 219 29.41 29.51 36.99
CA SER A 219 29.31 30.73 36.15
C SER A 219 29.19 30.38 34.66
N ALA A 220 27.98 30.55 34.11
CA ALA A 220 27.76 31.23 32.82
C ALA A 220 26.26 31.21 32.49
N ALA A 221 25.68 32.40 32.40
CA ALA A 221 24.34 32.66 31.91
C ALA A 221 24.24 32.35 30.41
N LEU A 222 23.09 31.83 29.97
CA LEU A 222 22.60 32.05 28.61
C LEU A 222 21.08 31.97 28.57
N THR A 223 20.48 33.15 28.61
CA THR A 223 19.15 33.50 28.14
C THR A 223 19.08 33.27 26.62
N THR A 224 18.14 32.47 26.12
CA THR A 224 17.42 32.75 24.87
C THR A 224 16.26 31.75 24.69
N THR A 225 15.03 32.23 24.86
CA THR A 225 14.02 32.52 23.81
C THR A 225 13.39 31.31 23.13
N ARG A 226 12.16 31.05 23.59
CA ARG A 226 11.08 30.29 22.95
C ARG A 226 10.71 30.94 21.60
N PRO A 227 10.73 30.23 20.46
CA PRO A 227 10.04 30.69 19.28
C PRO A 227 8.57 30.23 19.31
N ALA A 228 7.73 31.21 19.01
CA ALA A 228 6.31 31.06 18.74
C ALA A 228 6.09 30.80 17.23
N ASP A 229 4.96 30.15 16.96
CA ASP A 229 4.12 30.26 15.76
C ASP A 229 4.58 29.58 14.45
N PRO A 230 3.89 28.51 14.00
CA PRO A 230 4.08 27.93 12.67
C PRO A 230 3.24 28.68 11.62
N ARG A 231 3.89 29.49 10.78
CA ARG A 231 3.25 30.00 9.56
C ARG A 231 3.36 28.99 8.40
N PRO A 232 2.31 28.83 7.57
CA PRO A 232 2.21 27.78 6.56
C PRO A 232 3.09 28.04 5.32
N PHE A 233 3.73 26.96 4.87
CA PHE A 233 4.71 26.83 3.76
C PHE A 233 4.19 27.15 2.34
N SER A 234 3.01 27.75 2.18
CA SER A 234 2.30 27.82 0.89
C SER A 234 2.62 29.05 0.03
N ARG A 235 3.76 29.73 0.22
CA ARG A 235 4.08 30.96 -0.54
C ARG A 235 5.48 31.05 -1.18
N MET A 236 6.27 29.98 -1.19
CA MET A 236 7.62 29.99 -1.78
C MET A 236 7.73 29.44 -3.22
N LEU A 237 6.62 29.13 -3.89
CA LEU A 237 6.65 28.58 -5.27
C LEU A 237 6.29 29.60 -6.37
N THR A 238 6.21 30.90 -6.08
CA THR A 238 5.68 31.87 -7.05
C THR A 238 6.64 32.97 -7.51
N GLU A 239 7.89 33.03 -7.06
CA GLU A 239 8.85 33.99 -7.61
C GLU A 239 10.28 33.42 -7.58
N GLY A 240 10.92 33.33 -8.75
CA GLY A 240 12.34 32.97 -8.81
C GLY A 240 12.79 32.35 -10.13
N THR A 241 12.67 33.10 -11.22
CA THR A 241 13.41 32.88 -12.48
C THR A 241 14.90 32.71 -12.20
N LEU A 242 15.48 31.55 -12.52
CA LEU A 242 16.94 31.38 -12.56
C LEU A 242 17.41 31.14 -14.01
N ASN A 243 18.14 32.14 -14.48
CA ASN A 243 18.78 32.31 -15.76
C ASN A 243 20.07 31.44 -15.83
N ILE A 244 20.28 30.68 -16.90
CA ILE A 244 21.49 29.88 -17.15
C ILE A 244 22.24 30.52 -18.33
N PRO A 245 23.47 31.03 -18.18
CA PRO A 245 24.31 31.37 -19.32
C PRO A 245 25.02 30.13 -19.88
N VAL A 246 25.18 30.15 -21.21
CA VAL A 246 25.83 29.16 -22.09
C VAL A 246 27.28 28.88 -21.72
#